data_AF-A0A9D2SEI3-F1
#
_entry.id   AF-A0A9D2SEI3-F1
#
_cell.length_a   1.000
_cell.length_b   1.000
_cell.length_c   1.000
_cell.angle_alpha   90.00
_cell.angle_beta   90.00
_cell.angle_gamma   90.00
#
_symmetry.space_group_name_H-M   'P 1'
#
loop_
_entity.id
_entity.type
_entity.pdbx_description
1 polymer ?
#
loop_
_entity_poly.entity_id
_entity_poly.type
_entity_poly.pdbx_seq_one_letter_code
_entity_poly.pdbx_strand_id
1 'polypeptide(L)' 'MFGKRKGNGVKTFDREKEIPAIRSSICTGEQVAGFKDRSTGRFREVMCLRTDRDREEFLKTYGISADEIRREW' A
#
# COMPACT_ATOMS: atom_id res chain seq x y z
N MET A 1 -9.07 12.87 33.04
CA MET A 1 -8.08 13.13 31.96
C MET A 1 -8.44 12.29 30.74
N PHE A 2 -9.30 12.79 29.86
CA PHE A 2 -9.61 12.13 28.59
C PHE A 2 -8.64 12.62 27.53
N GLY A 3 -7.44 12.03 27.54
CA GLY A 3 -6.49 12.17 26.44
C GLY A 3 -7.08 11.52 25.20
N LYS A 4 -7.82 12.28 24.39
CA LYS A 4 -8.14 11.95 23.01
C LYS A 4 -6.80 11.74 22.32
N ARG A 5 -6.35 10.48 22.23
CA ARG A 5 -5.23 10.08 21.39
C ARG A 5 -5.64 10.46 19.98
N LYS A 6 -5.14 11.62 19.53
CA LYS A 6 -5.17 12.03 18.15
C LYS A 6 -4.21 11.08 17.44
N GLY A 7 -4.73 9.89 17.13
CA GLY A 7 -4.10 8.97 16.20
C GLY A 7 -4.05 9.71 14.89
N ASN A 8 -2.94 10.38 14.62
CA ASN A 8 -2.50 10.60 13.26
C ASN A 8 -2.43 9.20 12.66
N GLY A 9 -3.53 8.78 12.06
CA GLY A 9 -3.73 7.46 11.51
C GLY A 9 -2.84 7.31 10.29
N VAL A 10 -1.55 7.10 10.53
CA VAL A 10 -0.74 6.28 9.66
C VAL A 10 -1.58 5.03 9.50
N LYS A 11 -2.15 4.83 8.31
CA LYS A 11 -2.85 3.58 8.02
C LYS A 11 -1.77 2.52 8.18
N THR A 12 -1.79 1.79 9.29
CA THR A 12 -0.80 0.76 9.57
C THR A 12 -1.23 -0.51 8.88
N PHE A 13 -0.30 -1.20 8.24
CA PHE A 13 -0.48 -2.53 7.70
C PHE A 13 0.43 -3.50 8.47
N ASP A 14 0.04 -4.75 8.57
CA ASP A 14 0.80 -5.78 9.28
C ASP A 14 1.98 -6.23 8.40
N ARG A 15 3.15 -5.60 8.50
CA ARG A 15 4.35 -5.93 7.67
C ARG A 15 4.74 -7.42 7.68
N GLU A 16 4.38 -8.15 8.73
CA GLU A 16 4.63 -9.58 8.84
C GLU A 16 3.64 -10.43 8.03
N LYS A 17 2.38 -9.99 7.93
CA LYS A 17 1.27 -10.70 7.28
C LYS A 17 0.95 -10.16 5.89
N GLU A 18 1.21 -8.89 5.64
CA GLU A 18 0.88 -8.14 4.44
C GLU A 18 2.16 -7.69 3.74
N ILE A 19 2.28 -8.03 2.46
CA ILE A 19 3.35 -7.54 1.60
C ILE A 19 2.81 -6.35 0.79
N PRO A 20 3.44 -5.17 0.87
CA PRO A 20 3.04 -4.05 0.01
C PRO A 20 3.35 -4.41 -1.44
N ALA A 21 2.35 -4.30 -2.31
CA ALA A 21 2.51 -4.63 -3.72
C ALA A 21 1.79 -3.64 -4.64
N ILE A 22 2.36 -3.41 -5.81
CA ILE A 22 1.76 -2.63 -6.88
C ILE A 22 1.40 -3.58 -8.00
N ARG A 23 0.13 -3.64 -8.34
CA ARG A 23 -0.37 -4.42 -9.47
C ARG A 23 -0.58 -3.48 -10.65
N SER A 24 0.03 -3.78 -11.79
CA SER A 24 -0.13 -2.98 -13.02
C SER A 24 -0.99 -3.75 -14.01
N SER A 25 -2.10 -3.16 -14.45
CA SER A 25 -2.92 -3.76 -15.50
C SER A 25 -2.22 -3.65 -16.84
N ILE A 26 -1.87 -4.79 -17.44
CA ILE A 26 -1.27 -4.85 -18.78
C ILE A 26 -2.18 -4.27 -19.88
N CYS A 27 -3.50 -4.31 -19.70
CA CYS A 27 -4.47 -3.85 -20.70
C CYS A 27 -4.75 -2.34 -20.65
N THR A 28 -4.73 -1.73 -19.46
CA THR A 28 -5.09 -0.30 -19.30
C THR A 28 -3.93 0.58 -18.85
N GLY A 29 -2.82 -0.02 -18.41
CA GLY A 29 -1.70 0.69 -17.82
C GLY A 29 -1.97 1.24 -16.41
N GLU A 30 -3.16 0.99 -15.84
CA GLU A 30 -3.47 1.42 -14.48
C GLU A 30 -2.66 0.64 -13.46
N GLN A 31 -2.00 1.37 -12.58
CA GLN A 31 -1.29 0.79 -11.45
C GLN A 31 -2.13 0.93 -10.20
N VAL A 32 -2.17 -0.11 -9.37
CA VAL A 32 -2.92 -0.13 -8.12
C VAL A 32 -1.99 -0.57 -7.00
N ALA A 33 -1.77 0.31 -6.04
CA ALA A 33 -1.08 0.00 -4.80
C ALA A 33 -2.04 -0.69 -3.83
N GLY A 34 -1.51 -1.72 -3.18
CA GLY A 34 -2.26 -2.53 -2.25
C GLY A 34 -1.36 -3.36 -1.37
N PHE A 35 -2.00 -4.27 -0.64
CA PHE A 35 -1.33 -5.21 0.24
C PHE A 35 -1.73 -6.62 -0.14
N LYS A 36 -0.75 -7.49 -0.32
CA LYS A 36 -0.97 -8.91 -0.52
C LYS A 36 -0.84 -9.62 0.80
N ASP A 37 -1.91 -10.26 1.22
CA ASP A 37 -1.90 -11.10 2.41
C ASP A 37 -1.05 -12.37 2.14
N ARG A 38 -0.05 -12.62 2.98
CA ARG A 38 0.88 -13.74 2.87
C ARG A 38 0.22 -15.08 3.15
N SER A 39 -0.77 -15.10 4.03
CA SER A 39 -1.44 -16.33 4.46
C SER A 39 -2.47 -16.80 3.44
N THR A 40 -3.24 -15.86 2.87
CA THR A 40 -4.36 -16.14 1.96
C THR A 40 -4.01 -15.89 0.49
N GLY A 41 -2.93 -15.17 0.20
CA GLY A 41 -2.54 -14.75 -1.15
C GLY A 41 -3.43 -13.66 -1.74
N ARG A 42 -4.41 -13.14 -1.00
CA ARG A 42 -5.36 -12.15 -1.50
C ARG A 42 -4.70 -10.79 -1.61
N PHE A 43 -4.86 -10.14 -2.76
CA PHE A 43 -4.44 -8.76 -2.96
C PHE A 43 -5.57 -7.81 -2.59
N ARG A 44 -5.31 -6.92 -1.63
CA ARG A 44 -6.22 -5.87 -1.21
C ARG A 44 -5.79 -4.57 -1.85
N GLU A 45 -6.62 -4.09 -2.77
CA GLU A 45 -6.45 -2.81 -3.44
C GLU A 45 -6.74 -1.67 -2.46
N VAL A 46 -5.83 -0.70 -2.39
CA VAL A 46 -5.91 0.40 -1.42
C VAL A 46 -5.90 1.76 -2.11
N MET A 47 -5.09 1.92 -3.15
CA MET A 47 -4.94 3.19 -3.85
C MET A 47 -4.62 2.95 -5.32
N CYS A 48 -5.36 3.60 -6.23
CA CYS A 48 -4.99 3.65 -7.63
C CYS A 48 -3.86 4.65 -7.83
N LEU A 49 -2.74 4.18 -8.36
CA LEU A 49 -1.58 4.96 -8.73
C LEU A 49 -1.75 5.42 -10.18
N ARG A 50 -2.16 6.68 -10.36
CA ARG A 50 -2.25 7.29 -11.69
C ARG A 50 -0.97 8.01 -12.09
N THR A 51 -0.26 8.53 -11.10
CA THR A 51 0.99 9.27 -11.28
C THR A 51 2.05 8.77 -10.30
N ASP A 52 3.33 9.09 -10.56
CA ASP A 52 4.42 8.74 -9.64
C ASP A 52 4.25 9.43 -8.28
N ARG A 53 3.62 10.61 -8.24
CA ARG A 53 3.27 11.29 -6.98
C ARG A 53 2.31 10.47 -6.11
N ASP A 54 1.32 9.81 -6.71
CA ASP A 54 0.41 8.94 -5.96
C ASP A 54 1.18 7.79 -5.31
N ARG A 55 2.21 7.28 -6.00
CA ARG A 55 3.06 6.21 -5.49
C ARG A 55 3.91 6.70 -4.32
N GLU A 56 4.54 7.85 -4.44
CA GLU A 56 5.30 8.47 -3.36
C GLU A 56 4.42 8.74 -2.14
N GLU A 57 3.21 9.25 -2.35
CA GLU A 57 2.24 9.48 -1.28
C GLU A 57 1.81 8.19 -0.61
N PHE A 58 1.62 7.09 -1.35
CA PHE A 58 1.38 5.77 -0.76
C PHE A 58 2.55 5.32 0.11
N LEU A 59 3.78 5.37 -0.43
CA LEU A 59 4.98 4.98 0.32
C LEU A 59 5.14 5.80 1.60
N LYS A 60 4.92 7.11 1.53
CA LYS A 60 5.00 8.03 2.67
C LYS A 60 3.87 7.81 3.68
N THR A 61 2.64 7.60 3.21
CA THR A 61 1.45 7.37 4.05
C THR A 61 1.59 6.13 4.91
N TYR A 62 2.19 5.07 4.35
CA TYR A 62 2.36 3.78 5.01
C TYR A 62 3.78 3.56 5.57
N GLY A 63 4.69 4.52 5.36
CA GLY A 63 6.09 4.41 5.75
C GLY A 63 6.80 3.19 5.13
N ILE A 64 6.48 2.90 3.87
CA ILE A 64 7.03 1.79 3.09
C ILE A 64 8.21 2.30 2.27
N SER A 65 9.32 1.57 2.27
CA SER A 65 10.43 1.88 1.38
C SER A 65 10.16 1.36 -0.04
N ALA A 66 10.64 2.07 -1.05
CA ALA A 66 10.48 1.65 -2.45
C ALA A 66 11.10 0.27 -2.77
N ASP A 67 11.98 -0.24 -1.90
CA ASP A 67 12.59 -1.57 -1.98
C ASP A 67 11.68 -2.68 -1.41
N GLU A 68 10.83 -2.35 -0.43
CA GLU A 68 9.89 -3.31 0.17
C GLU A 68 8.69 -3.59 -0.74
N ILE A 69 8.39 -2.68 -1.68
CA ILE A 69 7.21 -2.79 -2.53
C ILE A 69 7.42 -3.79 -3.67
N ARG A 70 6.52 -4.76 -3.77
CA ARG A 70 6.59 -5.82 -4.77
C ARG A 70 5.77 -5.44 -6.01
N ARG A 71 6.37 -5.40 -7.19
CA ARG A 71 5.64 -5.10 -8.43
C ARG A 71 5.14 -6.39 -9.08
N GLU A 72 3.82 -6.50 -9.21
CA GLU A 72 3.13 -7.56 -9.95
C GLU A 72 2.54 -6.97 -11.25
N TRP A 73 2.59 -7.73 -12.34
CA TRP A 73 2.17 -7.35 -13.69
C TRP A 73 1.14 -8.37 -14.16
#